data_AF-A0A4S8MFI5-F1
#
_entry.id   AF-A0A4S8MFI5-F1
#
_cell.length_a   1.000
_cell.length_b   1.000
_cell.length_c   1.000
_cell.angle_alpha   90.00
_cell.angle_beta   90.00
_cell.angle_gamma   90.00
#
_symmetry.space_group_name_H-M   'P 1'
#
loop_
_entity.id
_entity.type
_entity.pdbx_description
1 polymer ?
#
loop_
_entity_poly.entity_id
_entity_poly.type
_entity_poly.pdbx_seq_one_letter_code
_entity_poly.pdbx_strand_id
1 'polypeptide(L)'
;FCPAPHRKQLLHLFTRHFCQHPLLPERLEADCWTAEQIRRNAVMEMYNFCFQRGLREVWGYMWTSWYSPKMWELWARSTNSQLLSRLRTTMNVENFWKQLKHDNLHHILHPRLDQLVWILIHEVTPSYLTR
;
A
#
# COMPACT_ATOMS: atom_id res chain seq x y z
N PHE A 1 -12.80 -9.18 19.64
CA PHE A 1 -13.03 -9.33 18.19
C PHE A 1 -11.84 -9.96 17.48
N CYS A 2 -10.65 -9.33 17.35
CA CYS A 2 -9.46 -10.00 16.80
C CYS A 2 -8.40 -10.33 17.89
N PRO A 3 -7.96 -11.60 18.03
CA PRO A 3 -6.89 -11.98 18.96
C PRO A 3 -5.58 -11.24 18.68
N ALA A 4 -4.86 -10.85 19.74
CA ALA A 4 -3.57 -10.15 19.66
C ALA A 4 -2.57 -10.74 18.64
N PRO A 5 -2.35 -12.08 18.55
CA PRO A 5 -1.33 -12.64 17.65
C PRO A 5 -1.60 -12.38 16.16
N HIS A 6 -2.86 -12.20 15.77
CA HIS A 6 -3.22 -12.06 14.34
C HIS A 6 -3.36 -10.61 13.88
N ARG A 7 -3.40 -9.64 14.79
CA ARG A 7 -3.66 -8.22 14.46
C ARG A 7 -2.64 -7.65 13.49
N LYS A 8 -1.34 -7.89 13.74
CA LYS A 8 -0.27 -7.33 12.90
C LYS A 8 -0.33 -7.89 11.47
N GLN A 9 -0.52 -9.20 11.34
CA GLN A 9 -0.64 -9.87 10.04
C GLN A 9 -1.89 -9.41 9.29
N LEU A 10 -3.02 -9.31 9.98
CA LEU A 10 -4.27 -8.85 9.40
C LEU A 10 -4.20 -7.40 8.92
N LEU A 11 -3.60 -6.51 9.72
CA LEU A 11 -3.42 -5.11 9.34
C LEU A 11 -2.50 -4.99 8.14
N HIS A 12 -1.41 -5.76 8.10
CA HIS A 12 -0.52 -5.80 6.96
C HIS A 12 -1.26 -6.22 5.67
N LEU A 13 -2.05 -7.29 5.74
CA LEU A 13 -2.84 -7.80 4.63
C LEU A 13 -3.89 -6.78 4.16
N PHE A 14 -4.60 -6.15 5.10
CA PHE A 14 -5.56 -5.09 4.83
C PHE A 14 -4.91 -3.87 4.14
N THR A 15 -3.79 -3.39 4.65
CA THR A 15 -3.06 -2.25 4.06
C THR A 15 -2.49 -2.59 2.69
N ARG A 16 -2.08 -3.84 2.46
CA ARG A 16 -1.63 -4.29 1.14
C ARG A 16 -2.79 -4.24 0.13
N HIS A 17 -3.95 -4.82 0.47
CA HIS A 17 -5.13 -4.83 -0.41
C HIS A 17 -5.60 -3.43 -0.78
N PHE A 18 -5.60 -2.52 0.19
CA PHE A 18 -5.88 -1.10 -0.05
C PHE A 18 -4.98 -0.48 -1.12
N CYS A 19 -3.70 -0.84 -1.07
CA CYS A 19 -2.65 -0.26 -1.89
C CYS A 19 -2.58 -0.84 -3.32
N GLN A 20 -3.23 -1.97 -3.57
CA GLN A 20 -3.22 -2.62 -4.88
C GLN A 20 -3.95 -1.76 -5.92
N HIS A 21 -3.36 -1.66 -7.11
CA HIS A 21 -3.89 -0.87 -8.20
C HIS A 21 -3.34 -1.40 -9.54
N PRO A 22 -4.14 -1.47 -10.62
CA PRO A 22 -3.68 -1.96 -11.92
C PRO A 22 -2.44 -1.23 -12.47
N LEU A 23 -2.39 0.11 -12.32
CA LEU A 23 -1.24 0.94 -12.71
C LEU A 23 0.00 0.84 -11.79
N LEU A 24 -0.05 0.05 -10.71
CA LEU A 24 1.07 -0.12 -9.77
C LEU A 24 1.45 -1.62 -9.71
N PRO A 25 2.06 -2.17 -10.78
CA PRO A 25 2.30 -3.60 -10.92
C PRO A 25 3.28 -4.16 -9.88
N GLU A 26 4.24 -3.36 -9.41
CA GLU A 26 5.17 -3.75 -8.32
C GLU A 26 4.46 -4.21 -7.03
N ARG A 27 3.19 -3.83 -6.85
CA ARG A 27 2.38 -4.19 -5.68
C ARG A 27 1.45 -5.37 -5.94
N LEU A 28 1.51 -5.97 -7.12
CA LEU A 28 0.73 -7.12 -7.54
C LEU A 28 1.63 -8.36 -7.56
N GLU A 29 1.05 -9.53 -7.28
CA GLU A 29 1.80 -10.80 -7.29
C GLU A 29 2.00 -11.33 -8.72
N ALA A 30 1.29 -10.78 -9.71
CA ALA A 30 1.52 -11.05 -11.13
C ALA A 30 1.35 -9.77 -11.97
N ASP A 31 2.03 -9.75 -13.11
CA ASP A 31 1.89 -8.67 -14.09
C ASP A 31 0.46 -8.62 -14.62
N CYS A 32 -0.17 -7.45 -14.46
CA CYS A 32 -1.42 -7.06 -15.11
C CYS A 32 -2.73 -7.63 -14.52
N TRP A 33 -2.98 -7.47 -13.21
CA TRP A 33 -4.34 -7.71 -12.67
C TRP A 33 -5.33 -6.59 -13.00
N THR A 34 -6.55 -6.98 -13.38
CA THR A 34 -7.69 -6.06 -13.48
C THR A 34 -8.20 -5.67 -12.09
N ALA A 35 -8.96 -4.56 -12.01
CA ALA A 35 -9.59 -4.13 -10.77
C ALA A 35 -10.46 -5.22 -10.13
N GLU A 36 -11.18 -5.99 -10.95
CA GLU A 36 -12.01 -7.10 -10.49
C GLU A 36 -11.19 -8.26 -9.95
N GLN A 37 -10.09 -8.62 -10.63
CA GLN A 37 -9.16 -9.65 -10.16
C GLN A 37 -8.51 -9.26 -8.84
N ILE A 38 -8.05 -8.00 -8.71
CA ILE A 38 -7.53 -7.46 -7.44
C ILE A 38 -8.53 -7.66 -6.31
N ARG A 39 -9.79 -7.24 -6.52
CA ARG A 39 -10.85 -7.40 -5.51
C ARG A 39 -11.07 -8.86 -5.17
N ARG A 40 -11.26 -9.71 -6.18
CA ARG A 40 -11.51 -11.15 -5.98
C ARG A 40 -10.40 -11.80 -5.17
N ASN A 41 -9.15 -11.55 -5.54
CA ASN A 41 -7.98 -12.13 -4.87
C ASN A 41 -7.88 -11.63 -3.43
N ALA A 42 -8.01 -10.32 -3.21
CA ALA A 42 -7.98 -9.72 -1.88
C ALA A 42 -9.09 -10.24 -0.94
N VAL A 43 -10.31 -10.39 -1.46
CA VAL A 43 -11.45 -10.96 -0.73
C VAL A 43 -11.16 -12.40 -0.35
N MET A 44 -10.74 -13.22 -1.32
CA MET A 44 -10.44 -14.64 -1.10
C MET A 44 -9.29 -14.81 -0.09
N GLU A 45 -8.26 -13.98 -0.18
CA GLU A 45 -7.13 -14.05 0.71
C GLU A 45 -7.51 -13.69 2.16
N MET A 46 -8.25 -12.58 2.36
CA MET A 46 -8.73 -12.21 3.69
C MET A 46 -9.69 -13.26 4.27
N TYR A 47 -10.57 -13.81 3.44
CA TYR A 47 -11.47 -14.89 3.83
C TYR A 47 -10.69 -16.13 4.28
N ASN A 48 -9.74 -16.60 3.46
CA ASN A 48 -8.91 -17.77 3.76
C ASN A 48 -8.08 -17.54 5.04
N PHE A 49 -7.51 -16.35 5.20
CA PHE A 49 -6.77 -15.97 6.41
C PHE A 49 -7.62 -16.13 7.67
N CYS A 50 -8.86 -15.63 7.64
CA CYS A 50 -9.79 -15.70 8.76
C CYS A 50 -10.31 -17.12 8.98
N PHE A 51 -10.67 -17.83 7.90
CA PHE A 51 -11.24 -19.19 7.94
C PHE A 51 -10.26 -20.18 8.56
N GLN A 52 -9.01 -20.21 8.10
CA GLN A 52 -7.97 -21.09 8.61
C GLN A 52 -7.65 -20.87 10.09
N ARG A 53 -7.91 -19.67 10.61
CA ARG A 53 -7.63 -19.27 12.00
C ARG A 53 -8.89 -19.24 12.87
N GLY A 54 -10.05 -19.65 12.34
CA GLY A 54 -11.32 -19.63 13.06
C GLY A 54 -11.84 -18.23 13.43
N LEU A 55 -11.42 -17.19 12.72
CA LEU A 55 -11.73 -15.78 13.03
C LEU A 55 -13.05 -15.31 12.38
N ARG A 56 -14.16 -15.96 12.72
CA ARG A 56 -15.46 -15.75 12.05
C ARG A 56 -16.00 -14.33 12.24
N GLU A 57 -15.89 -13.79 13.44
CA GLU A 57 -16.36 -12.46 13.80
C GLU A 57 -15.52 -11.37 13.11
N VAL A 58 -14.21 -11.61 12.98
CA VAL A 58 -13.30 -10.72 12.26
C VAL A 58 -13.64 -10.69 10.78
N TRP A 59 -13.90 -11.87 10.18
CA TRP A 59 -14.36 -11.93 8.80
C TRP A 59 -15.69 -11.20 8.60
N GLY A 60 -16.66 -11.42 9.48
CA GLY A 60 -17.95 -10.73 9.44
C GLY A 60 -17.76 -9.21 9.41
N TYR A 61 -16.97 -8.67 10.34
CA TYR A 61 -16.61 -7.26 10.38
C TYR A 61 -15.92 -6.78 9.10
N MET A 62 -14.89 -7.49 8.64
CA MET A 62 -14.12 -7.13 7.44
C MET A 62 -15.00 -7.10 6.19
N TRP A 63 -15.87 -8.10 6.02
CA TRP A 63 -16.82 -8.14 4.92
C TRP A 63 -17.79 -6.96 4.95
N THR A 64 -18.47 -6.74 6.08
CA THR A 64 -19.47 -5.67 6.18
C THR A 64 -18.89 -4.29 6.03
N SER A 65 -17.68 -4.05 6.54
CA SER A 65 -17.07 -2.72 6.58
C SER A 65 -16.18 -2.40 5.38
N TRP A 66 -15.60 -3.41 4.71
CA TRP A 66 -14.55 -3.16 3.70
C TRP A 66 -14.68 -4.02 2.44
N TYR A 67 -14.84 -5.33 2.58
CA TYR A 67 -14.71 -6.26 1.45
C TYR A 67 -16.01 -6.48 0.65
N SER A 68 -17.17 -6.07 1.17
CA SER A 68 -18.42 -6.11 0.40
C SER A 68 -18.34 -5.20 -0.83
N PRO A 69 -19.04 -5.52 -1.94
CA PRO A 69 -18.94 -4.74 -3.18
C PRO A 69 -19.21 -3.25 -2.99
N LYS A 70 -20.27 -2.91 -2.23
CA LYS A 70 -20.64 -1.51 -1.92
C LYS A 70 -19.55 -0.77 -1.16
N MET A 71 -18.89 -1.44 -0.21
CA MET A 71 -17.83 -0.81 0.58
C MET A 71 -16.53 -0.75 -0.21
N TRP A 72 -16.23 -1.76 -1.03
CA TRP A 72 -15.02 -1.87 -1.83
C TRP A 72 -14.76 -0.60 -2.65
N GLU A 73 -15.81 -0.11 -3.33
CA GLU A 73 -15.76 1.10 -4.15
C GLU A 73 -15.29 2.34 -3.37
N LEU A 74 -15.62 2.43 -2.08
CA LEU A 74 -15.33 3.59 -1.24
C LEU A 74 -13.91 3.58 -0.65
N TRP A 75 -13.33 2.40 -0.43
CA TRP A 75 -12.05 2.30 0.29
C TRP A 75 -10.88 1.90 -0.61
N ALA A 76 -11.09 0.99 -1.56
CA ALA A 76 -10.01 0.40 -2.33
C ALA A 76 -9.52 1.36 -3.42
N ARG A 77 -8.21 1.36 -3.67
CA ARG A 77 -7.65 2.18 -4.76
C ARG A 77 -7.94 1.58 -6.13
N SER A 78 -8.07 0.26 -6.23
CA SER A 78 -8.27 -0.44 -7.50
C SER A 78 -9.62 -0.15 -8.19
N THR A 79 -10.57 0.49 -7.51
CA THR A 79 -11.92 0.79 -8.05
C THR A 79 -11.88 1.51 -9.38
N ASN A 80 -10.99 2.50 -9.53
CA ASN A 80 -10.77 3.19 -10.80
C ASN A 80 -9.49 2.68 -11.44
N SER A 81 -9.60 1.75 -12.39
CA SER A 81 -8.44 1.11 -13.01
C SER A 81 -7.56 2.05 -13.83
N GLN A 82 -8.11 3.18 -14.30
CA GLN A 82 -7.44 4.09 -15.23
C GLN A 82 -6.82 5.32 -14.56
N LEU A 83 -7.28 5.69 -13.36
CA LEU A 83 -6.90 6.95 -12.71
C LEU A 83 -6.37 6.74 -11.30
N LEU A 84 -5.22 7.36 -11.00
CA LEU A 84 -4.70 7.46 -9.64
C LEU A 84 -5.16 8.78 -8.99
N SER A 85 -5.66 8.69 -7.75
CA SER A 85 -6.03 9.88 -6.98
C SER A 85 -4.83 10.80 -6.71
N ARG A 86 -4.91 12.04 -7.22
CA ARG A 86 -3.86 13.07 -7.08
C ARG A 86 -3.56 13.42 -5.62
N LEU A 87 -4.59 13.53 -4.77
CA LEU A 87 -4.43 13.89 -3.35
C LEU A 87 -3.55 12.88 -2.60
N ARG A 88 -3.58 11.60 -2.98
CA ARG A 88 -2.74 10.58 -2.35
C ARG A 88 -1.33 10.52 -2.92
N THR A 89 -1.16 10.82 -4.21
CA THR A 89 0.18 10.90 -4.78
C THR A 89 0.94 12.10 -4.24
N THR A 90 0.28 13.25 -4.01
CA THR A 90 0.91 14.41 -3.37
C THR A 90 1.37 14.10 -1.94
N MET A 91 0.55 13.44 -1.12
CA MET A 91 0.97 13.02 0.23
C MET A 91 2.15 12.05 0.20
N ASN A 92 2.19 11.11 -0.74
CA ASN A 92 3.34 10.20 -0.89
C ASN A 92 4.61 10.96 -1.29
N VAL A 93 4.49 11.92 -2.20
CA VAL A 93 5.60 12.78 -2.63
C VAL A 93 6.09 13.64 -1.47
N GLU A 94 5.19 14.26 -0.71
CA GLU A 94 5.53 15.03 0.50
C GLU A 94 6.23 14.17 1.55
N ASN A 95 5.74 12.96 1.78
CA ASN A 95 6.36 12.02 2.72
C ASN A 95 7.75 11.59 2.24
N PHE A 96 7.93 11.35 0.95
CA PHE A 96 9.25 11.11 0.34
C PHE A 96 10.19 12.30 0.61
N TRP A 97 9.76 13.52 0.33
CA TRP A 97 10.59 14.72 0.59
C TRP A 97 10.87 14.93 2.07
N LYS A 98 9.95 14.56 2.95
CA LYS A 98 10.16 14.58 4.41
C LYS A 98 11.26 13.59 4.81
N GLN A 99 11.20 12.35 4.33
CA GLN A 99 12.21 11.32 4.59
C GLN A 99 13.58 11.75 4.03
N LEU A 100 13.64 12.17 2.78
CA LEU A 100 14.87 12.67 2.15
C LEU A 100 15.51 13.79 2.97
N LYS A 101 14.69 14.75 3.43
CA LYS A 101 15.17 15.86 4.25
C LYS A 101 15.71 15.41 5.60
N HIS A 102 15.05 14.45 6.23
CA HIS A 102 15.45 13.96 7.54
C HIS A 102 16.69 13.06 7.48
N ASP A 103 16.74 12.14 6.50
CA ASP A 103 17.73 11.08 6.47
C ASP A 103 19.01 11.53 5.75
N ASN A 104 18.91 12.27 4.64
CA ASN A 104 20.07 12.61 3.81
C ASN A 104 20.46 14.10 3.88
N LEU A 105 19.51 15.02 4.09
CA LEU A 105 19.77 16.47 4.02
C LEU A 105 19.78 17.18 5.39
N HIS A 106 19.75 16.44 6.50
CA HIS A 106 19.69 17.04 7.84
C HIS A 106 20.90 17.91 8.19
N HIS A 107 22.07 17.65 7.58
CA HIS A 107 23.29 18.44 7.74
C HIS A 107 23.53 19.45 6.60
N ILE A 108 22.73 19.43 5.54
CA ILE A 108 22.94 20.25 4.34
C ILE A 108 21.76 21.21 4.17
N LEU A 109 21.95 22.43 4.66
CA LEU A 109 21.01 23.52 4.43
C LEU A 109 21.19 24.03 2.99
N HIS A 110 20.19 23.79 2.14
CA HIS A 110 20.16 24.19 0.72
C HIS A 110 21.24 23.53 -0.15
N PRO A 111 21.13 22.21 -0.42
CA PRO A 111 22.04 21.54 -1.35
C PRO A 111 21.99 22.20 -2.73
N ARG A 112 23.14 22.33 -3.38
CA ARG A 112 23.18 22.63 -4.82
C ARG A 112 22.47 21.52 -5.59
N LEU A 113 21.88 21.84 -6.74
CA LEU A 113 21.15 20.87 -7.56
C LEU A 113 21.98 19.62 -7.84
N ASP A 114 23.25 19.81 -8.22
CA ASP A 114 24.18 18.73 -8.55
C ASP A 114 24.42 17.78 -7.36
N GLN A 115 24.53 18.34 -6.15
CA GLN A 115 24.72 17.58 -4.91
C GLN A 115 23.45 16.80 -4.55
N LEU A 116 22.27 17.42 -4.71
CA LEU A 116 21.00 16.73 -4.49
C LEU A 116 20.81 15.57 -5.47
N VAL A 117 21.15 15.77 -6.75
CA VAL A 117 21.11 14.71 -7.77
C VAL A 117 22.07 13.59 -7.42
N TRP A 118 23.28 13.90 -6.97
CA TRP A 118 24.25 12.90 -6.53
C TRP A 118 23.71 12.05 -5.37
N ILE A 119 23.14 12.69 -4.34
CA ILE A 119 22.50 12.03 -3.19
C ILE A 119 21.35 11.12 -3.64
N LEU A 120 20.48 11.62 -4.53
CA LEU A 120 19.36 10.84 -5.04
C LEU A 120 19.84 9.56 -5.75
N ILE A 121 20.86 9.66 -6.59
CA ILE A 121 21.37 8.53 -7.38
C ILE A 121 22.16 7.53 -6.51
N HIS A 122 23.01 8.01 -5.60
CA HIS A 122 23.99 7.16 -4.92
C HIS A 122 23.56 6.71 -3.52
N GLU A 123 22.71 7.46 -2.84
CA GLU A 123 22.27 7.13 -1.46
C GLU A 123 20.81 6.68 -1.44
N VAL A 124 19.92 7.46 -2.06
CA VAL A 124 18.48 7.27 -1.94
C VAL A 124 18.01 6.10 -2.80
N THR A 125 18.35 6.11 -4.10
CA THR A 125 17.87 5.09 -5.05
C THR A 125 18.33 3.67 -4.67
N PRO A 126 19.61 3.43 -4.31
CA PRO A 126 20.05 2.10 -3.90
C PRO A 126 19.33 1.61 -2.64
N SER A 127 19.09 2.51 -1.68
CA SER A 127 18.35 2.17 -0.45
C SER A 127 16.93 1.67 -0.71
N TYR A 128 16.27 2.15 -1.78
CA TYR A 128 14.96 1.64 -2.19
C TYR A 128 15.05 0.31 -2.94
N LEU A 129 16.10 0.10 -3.75
CA LEU A 129 16.28 -1.12 -4.54
C LEU A 129 16.73 -2.32 -3.68
N THR A 130 17.44 -2.09 -2.58
CA THR A 130 17.88 -3.14 -1.66
C THR A 130 16.81 -3.61 -0.67
N ARG A 131 15.61 -3.00 -0.67
CA ARG A 131 14.57 -3.19 0.33
C ARG A 131 13.46 -4.10 -0.16
#